data_AF-A0A0P1I640-F1
#
_entry.id   AF-A0A0P1I640-F1
#
_cell.length_a   1.000
_cell.length_b   1.000
_cell.length_c   1.000
_cell.angle_alpha   90.00
_cell.angle_beta   90.00
_cell.angle_gamma   90.00
#
_symmetry.space_group_name_H-M   'P 1'
#
loop_
_entity.id
_entity.type
_entity.pdbx_description
1 polymer ?
#
loop_
_entity_poly.entity_id
_entity_poly.type
_entity_poly.pdbx_seq_one_letter_code
_entity_poly.pdbx_strand_id
1 'polypeptide(L)' 'MKAFLAAVAAMVVITVAAPYALQQAGFSAAEAGTGSAVRLD' A
#
# COMPACT_ATOMS: atom_id res chain seq x y z
N MET A 1 12.95 16.04 -16.36
CA MET A 1 12.59 16.03 -14.92
C MET A 1 11.09 16.02 -14.62
N LYS A 2 10.20 16.53 -15.48
CA LYS A 2 8.73 16.56 -15.21
C LYS A 2 8.13 15.17 -15.00
N ALA A 3 8.58 14.17 -15.78
CA ALA A 3 8.15 12.78 -15.63
C ALA A 3 8.55 12.18 -14.26
N PHE A 4 9.72 12.55 -13.72
CA PHE A 4 10.15 12.10 -12.40
C PHE A 4 9.28 12.69 -11.30
N LEU A 5 9.00 14.00 -11.37
CA LEU A 5 8.07 14.66 -10.44
C LEU A 5 6.65 14.06 -10.51
N ALA A 6 6.16 13.73 -11.71
CA ALA A 6 4.88 13.06 -11.88
C ALA A 6 4.87 11.65 -11.26
N ALA A 7 5.96 10.90 -11.41
CA ALA A 7 6.10 9.57 -10.79
C ALA A 7 6.12 9.64 -9.26
N VAL A 8 6.84 10.62 -8.69
CA VAL A 8 6.85 10.84 -7.23
C VAL A 8 5.46 11.24 -6.74
N ALA A 9 4.77 12.14 -7.43
CA ALA A 9 3.42 12.53 -7.09
C ALA A 9 2.44 11.34 -7.15
N ALA A 10 2.56 10.49 -8.18
CA ALA A 10 1.76 9.27 -8.30
C ALA A 10 2.03 8.30 -7.14
N MET A 11 3.29 8.11 -6.74
CA MET A 11 3.62 7.27 -5.59
C MET A 11 2.98 7.78 -4.29
N VAL A 12 3.04 9.09 -4.03
CA VAL A 12 2.40 9.68 -2.85
C VAL A 12 0.89 9.43 -2.85
N VAL A 13 0.24 9.65 -3.98
CA VAL A 13 -1.21 9.44 -4.13
C VAL A 13 -1.58 7.97 -3.91
N ILE A 14 -0.86 7.04 -4.53
CA ILE A 14 -1.11 5.59 -4.38
C ILE A 14 -0.90 5.17 -2.92
N THR A 15 0.14 5.66 -2.26
CA THR A 15 0.45 5.30 -0.86
C THR A 15 -0.68 5.69 0.09
N VAL A 16 -1.30 6.86 -0.12
CA VAL A 16 -2.41 7.33 0.72
C VAL A 16 -3.74 6.70 0.32
N ALA A 17 -4.00 6.52 -0.98
CA ALA A 17 -5.29 6.01 -1.48
C ALA A 17 -5.43 4.48 -1.32
N ALA A 18 -4.33 3.73 -1.40
CA ALA A 18 -4.32 2.27 -1.29
C ALA A 18 -5.00 1.73 -0.03
N PRO A 19 -4.71 2.20 1.21
CA PRO A 19 -5.36 1.67 2.41
C PRO A 19 -6.88 1.86 2.39
N TYR A 20 -7.40 2.99 1.90
CA TYR A 20 -8.84 3.22 1.78
C TYR A 20 -9.49 2.33 0.72
N ALA A 21 -8.83 2.17 -0.43
CA ALA A 21 -9.32 1.31 -1.50
C ALA A 21 -9.33 -0.17 -1.09
N LEU A 22 -8.26 -0.62 -0.41
CA LEU A 22 -8.15 -1.97 0.11
C LEU A 22 -9.18 -2.24 1.21
N GLN A 23 -9.38 -1.29 2.14
CA GLN A 23 -10.40 -1.41 3.18
C GLN A 23 -11.81 -1.55 2.60
N GLN A 24 -12.14 -0.79 1.55
CA GLN A 24 -13.42 -0.93 0.84
C GLN A 24 -13.55 -2.24 0.07
N ALA A 25 -12.45 -2.76 -0.47
CA ALA A 25 -12.41 -4.06 -1.12
C ALA A 25 -12.44 -5.25 -0.13
N GLY A 26 -12.57 -4.99 1.18
CA GLY A 26 -12.60 -6.03 2.22
C GLY A 26 -11.23 -6.56 2.61
N PHE A 27 -10.15 -5.98 2.09
CA PHE A 27 -8.79 -6.25 2.53
C PHE A 27 -8.51 -5.41 3.79
N SER A 28 -8.35 -6.07 4.92
CA SER A 28 -7.89 -5.43 6.15
C SER A 28 -6.38 -5.23 6.08
N ALA A 29 -5.92 -3.98 6.19
CA ALA A 29 -4.49 -3.67 6.24
C ALA A 29 -3.79 -4.28 7.48
N ALA A 30 -4.55 -4.80 8.46
CA ALA A 30 -4.02 -5.49 9.62
C ALA A 30 -3.45 -6.89 9.28
N GLU A 31 -3.88 -7.51 8.19
CA GLU A 31 -3.42 -8.84 7.76
C GLU A 31 -1.99 -8.84 7.19
N ALA A 32 -1.46 -7.67 6.82
CA ALA A 32 -0.14 -7.55 6.19
C ALA A 32 1.03 -7.98 7.10
N GLY A 33 0.82 -8.04 8.43
CA GLY A 33 1.86 -8.41 9.40
C GLY A 33 1.54 -9.65 10.26
N THR A 34 0.35 -10.24 10.12
CA THR A 34 -0.12 -11.35 10.98
C THR A 34 -0.20 -12.69 10.26
N GLY A 35 0.14 -12.74 8.97
CA GLY A 35 0.22 -13.98 8.21
C GLY A 35 1.25 -14.94 8.82
N SER A 36 0.81 -16.13 9.21
CA SER A 36 1.63 -17.25 9.69
C SER A 36 2.80 -17.65 8.76
N ALA A 37 2.92 -17.02 7.58
CA ALA A 37 3.95 -17.24 6.58
C ALA A 37 5.26 -16.45 6.85
N VAL A 38 5.27 -15.46 7.74
CA VAL A 38 6.50 -14.74 8.14
C VAL A 38 7.00 -15.28 9.48
N ARG A 39 7.35 -16.56 9.47
CA ARG A 39 8.14 -17.19 10.53
C ARG A 39 9.60 -16.99 10.13
N LEU A 40 10.31 -16.10 10.84
CA LEU A 40 11.76 -15.88 10.73
C LEU A 40 12.50 -16.69 11.82
N ASP A 41 11.90 -17.79 12.23
CA ASP A 41 12.49 -18.83 13.08
C ASP A 41 12.97 -20.01 12.23
#